data_AF-A0A2H3D0Z2-F1
#
_entry.id   AF-A0A2H3D0Z2-F1
#
_cell.length_a   1.000
_cell.length_b   1.000
_cell.length_c   1.000
_cell.angle_alpha   90.00
_cell.angle_beta   90.00
_cell.angle_gamma   90.00
#
_symmetry.space_group_name_H-M   'P 1'
#
loop_
_entity.id
_entity.type
_entity.pdbx_description
1 polymer ?
#
loop_
_entity_poly.entity_id
_entity_poly.type
_entity_poly.pdbx_seq_one_letter_code
_entity_poly.pdbx_strand_id
1 'polypeptide(L)'
;MGYHHISDDLKLAAVHLHNRGLDSVPKIMNITGISRSELYQIWRQHHNTGTVGKAQPVGRGRPWSLVYKDAQQLLSLARYKPTLFLDKYCRYLELHRHLKVSLSTIYKTFTRASLSVKHVQKMASECSPAK
;
A
#
# COMPACT_ATOMS: atom_id res chain seq x y z
N MET A 1 20.64 6.81 -23.57
CA MET A 1 19.64 5.76 -23.84
C MET A 1 18.28 6.43 -23.85
N GLY A 2 17.68 6.60 -25.03
CA GLY A 2 16.41 7.30 -25.19
C GLY A 2 15.27 6.49 -24.59
N TYR A 3 14.46 7.13 -23.75
CA TYR A 3 13.19 6.57 -23.32
C TYR A 3 12.23 6.59 -24.52
N HIS A 4 12.19 5.51 -25.29
CA HIS A 4 11.15 5.34 -26.30
C HIS A 4 9.88 4.85 -25.60
N HIS A 5 8.84 5.67 -25.62
CA HIS A 5 7.54 5.27 -25.13
C HIS A 5 6.94 4.24 -26.10
N ILE A 6 7.06 2.96 -25.76
CA ILE A 6 6.45 1.86 -26.51
C ILE A 6 4.96 1.83 -26.19
N SER A 7 4.12 1.95 -27.22
CA SER A 7 2.66 1.86 -27.08
C SER A 7 2.22 0.46 -26.62
N ASP A 8 1.13 0.39 -25.87
CA ASP A 8 0.61 -0.89 -25.36
C ASP A 8 0.16 -1.83 -26.50
N ASP A 9 -0.31 -1.28 -27.62
CA ASP A 9 -0.65 -2.05 -28.83
C ASP A 9 0.57 -2.77 -29.42
N LEU A 10 1.73 -2.09 -29.47
CA LEU A 10 2.97 -2.69 -29.95
C LEU A 10 3.43 -3.82 -29.05
N LYS A 11 3.23 -3.68 -27.73
CA LYS A 11 3.51 -4.73 -26.74
C LYS A 11 2.60 -5.93 -26.92
N LEU A 12 1.30 -5.72 -27.15
CA LEU A 12 0.35 -6.79 -27.45
C LEU A 12 0.74 -7.53 -28.72
N ALA A 13 1.05 -6.80 -29.79
CA ALA A 13 1.49 -7.40 -31.05
C ALA A 13 2.75 -8.25 -30.86
N ALA A 14 3.74 -7.76 -30.11
CA ALA A 14 4.96 -8.50 -29.79
C ALA A 14 4.67 -9.80 -29.02
N VAL A 15 3.76 -9.76 -28.05
CA VAL A 15 3.32 -10.95 -27.29
C VAL A 15 2.59 -11.93 -28.19
N HIS A 16 1.72 -11.47 -29.08
CA HIS A 16 1.02 -12.34 -30.03
C HIS A 16 1.97 -13.03 -31.00
N LEU A 17 2.96 -12.30 -31.53
CA LEU A 17 4.00 -12.88 -32.39
C LEU A 17 4.83 -13.93 -31.66
N HIS A 18 5.20 -13.66 -30.41
CA HIS A 18 5.93 -14.62 -29.58
C HIS A 18 5.10 -15.87 -29.26
N ASN A 19 3.82 -15.71 -28.91
CA ASN A 19 2.93 -16.82 -28.54
C ASN A 19 2.56 -17.71 -29.73
N ARG A 20 2.58 -17.19 -30.97
CA ARG A 20 2.39 -18.00 -32.18
C ARG A 20 3.52 -19.00 -32.40
N GLY A 21 4.71 -18.74 -31.88
CA GLY A 21 5.88 -19.63 -32.02
C GLY A 21 6.43 -19.76 -33.45
N LEU A 22 5.91 -18.99 -34.41
CA LEU A 22 6.32 -19.01 -35.82
C LEU A 22 7.51 -18.09 -36.10
N ASP A 23 7.71 -17.07 -35.28
CA ASP A 23 8.75 -16.06 -35.45
C ASP A 23 9.85 -16.21 -34.40
N SER A 24 11.10 -16.27 -34.85
CA SER A 24 12.25 -16.25 -33.96
C SER A 24 12.35 -14.91 -33.23
N VAL A 25 12.80 -14.92 -31.96
CA VAL A 25 12.97 -13.72 -31.13
C VAL A 25 13.69 -12.56 -31.86
N PRO A 26 14.80 -12.78 -32.61
CA PRO A 26 15.46 -11.69 -33.34
C PRO A 26 14.56 -11.04 -34.41
N LYS A 27 13.69 -11.82 -35.05
CA LYS A 27 12.75 -11.33 -36.05
C LYS A 27 11.66 -10.46 -35.40
N ILE A 28 11.15 -10.88 -34.25
CA ILE A 28 10.18 -10.09 -33.46
C ILE A 28 10.80 -8.76 -33.02
N MET A 29 12.06 -8.78 -32.59
CA MET A 29 12.79 -7.56 -32.21
C MET A 29 12.95 -6.61 -33.40
N ASN A 30 13.28 -7.13 -34.59
CA ASN A 30 13.40 -6.29 -35.79
C ASN A 30 12.06 -5.69 -36.24
N ILE A 31 10.95 -6.41 -36.09
CA ILE A 31 9.62 -5.94 -36.47
C ILE A 31 9.09 -4.89 -35.49
N THR A 32 9.26 -5.13 -34.19
CA THR A 32 8.65 -4.32 -33.14
C THR A 32 9.58 -3.24 -32.59
N GLY A 33 10.89 -3.33 -32.85
CA GLY A 33 11.90 -2.45 -32.27
C GLY A 33 12.10 -2.63 -30.76
N ILE A 34 11.48 -3.63 -30.15
CA ILE A 34 11.56 -3.92 -28.72
C ILE A 34 12.83 -4.73 -28.44
N SER A 35 13.53 -4.42 -27.35
CA SER A 35 14.69 -5.21 -26.92
C SER A 35 14.29 -6.61 -26.45
N ARG A 36 15.24 -7.56 -26.50
CA ARG A 36 15.01 -8.93 -26.02
C ARG A 36 14.53 -8.98 -24.57
N SER A 37 15.14 -8.18 -23.69
CA SER A 37 14.78 -8.12 -22.26
C SER A 37 13.37 -7.59 -22.04
N GLU A 38 12.99 -6.52 -22.74
CA GLU A 38 11.64 -5.96 -22.64
C GLU A 38 10.60 -6.93 -23.19
N LEU A 39 10.88 -7.62 -24.30
CA LEU A 39 9.98 -8.64 -24.84
C LEU A 39 9.65 -9.71 -23.79
N TYR A 40 10.65 -10.26 -23.09
CA TYR A 40 10.42 -11.24 -22.04
C TYR A 40 9.72 -10.67 -20.80
N GLN A 41 10.00 -9.42 -20.44
CA GLN A 41 9.31 -8.75 -19.33
C GLN A 41 7.82 -8.56 -19.65
N ILE A 42 7.50 -8.05 -20.84
CA ILE A 42 6.14 -7.86 -21.33
C ILE A 42 5.43 -9.21 -21.43
N TRP A 43 6.10 -10.23 -22.01
CA TRP A 43 5.54 -11.57 -22.12
C TRP A 43 5.22 -12.19 -20.75
N ARG A 44 6.16 -12.09 -19.79
CA ARG A 44 5.94 -12.56 -18.42
C ARG A 44 4.81 -11.81 -17.74
N GLN A 45 4.74 -10.49 -17.89
CA GLN A 45 3.67 -9.67 -17.33
C GLN A 45 2.31 -10.07 -17.92
N HIS A 46 2.22 -10.23 -19.25
CA HIS A 46 0.99 -10.65 -19.92
C HIS A 46 0.57 -12.06 -19.49
N HIS A 47 1.51 -13.00 -19.38
CA HIS A 47 1.23 -14.35 -18.91
C HIS A 47 0.66 -14.36 -17.48
N ASN A 48 1.19 -13.50 -16.60
CA ASN A 48 0.77 -13.46 -15.20
C ASN A 48 -0.51 -12.65 -14.96
N THR A 49 -0.75 -11.59 -15.74
CA THR A 49 -1.78 -10.58 -15.45
C THR A 49 -2.82 -10.42 -16.56
N GLY A 50 -2.63 -11.08 -17.70
CA GLY A 50 -3.47 -10.93 -18.90
C GLY A 50 -3.39 -9.54 -19.56
N THR A 51 -2.50 -8.66 -19.10
CA THR A 51 -2.39 -7.27 -19.55
C THR A 51 -0.93 -6.88 -19.78
N VAL A 52 -0.68 -6.11 -20.84
CA VAL A 52 0.65 -5.52 -21.11
C VAL A 52 0.76 -4.07 -20.61
N GLY A 53 -0.37 -3.44 -20.33
CA GLY A 53 -0.44 -2.07 -19.84
C GLY A 53 0.12 -1.97 -18.42
N LYS A 54 0.63 -0.79 -18.06
CA LYS A 54 1.02 -0.53 -16.68
C LYS A 54 -0.22 -0.63 -15.79
N ALA A 55 -0.11 -1.39 -14.71
CA ALA A 55 -1.15 -1.39 -13.69
C ALA A 55 -1.36 0.04 -13.22
N GLN A 56 -2.61 0.53 -13.29
CA GLN A 56 -2.90 1.82 -12.69
C GLN A 56 -2.54 1.73 -11.21
N PRO A 57 -1.75 2.69 -10.68
CA PRO A 57 -1.46 2.71 -9.27
C PRO A 57 -2.80 2.90 -8.57
N VAL A 58 -3.36 1.81 -8.04
CA VAL A 58 -4.48 1.89 -7.12
C VAL A 58 -3.95 2.76 -5.99
N GLY A 59 -4.47 3.98 -5.83
CA GLY A 59 -3.96 5.03 -4.94
C GLY A 59 -4.02 4.69 -3.45
N ARG A 60 -3.97 3.41 -3.10
CA ARG A 60 -3.91 2.87 -1.76
C ARG A 60 -2.48 2.98 -1.28
N GLY A 61 -2.26 3.89 -0.35
CA GLY A 61 -1.06 3.90 0.47
C GLY A 61 -0.87 2.55 1.16
N ARG A 62 0.35 2.33 1.69
CA ARG A 62 0.70 1.09 2.39
C ARG A 62 -0.36 0.73 3.44
N PRO A 63 -0.85 -0.52 3.47
CA PRO A 63 -1.85 -0.96 4.44
C PRO A 63 -1.41 -0.69 5.89
N TRP A 64 -2.38 -0.50 6.77
CA TRP A 64 -2.14 -0.20 8.19
C TRP A 64 -1.32 -1.32 8.84
N SER A 65 -0.33 -0.96 9.67
CA SER A 65 0.40 -1.93 10.51
C SER A 65 -0.49 -2.51 11.61
N LEU A 66 -1.54 -1.77 11.99
CA LEU A 66 -2.61 -2.24 12.85
C LEU A 66 -3.76 -2.73 11.96
N VAL A 67 -4.31 -3.91 12.26
CA VAL A 67 -5.46 -4.44 11.52
C VAL A 67 -6.60 -3.41 11.56
N TYR A 68 -7.25 -3.20 10.41
CA TYR A 68 -8.28 -2.15 10.25
C TYR A 68 -9.34 -2.18 11.35
N LYS A 69 -9.81 -3.37 11.72
CA LYS A 69 -10.80 -3.58 12.79
C LYS A 69 -10.32 -3.06 14.15
N ASP A 70 -9.08 -3.37 14.53
CA ASP A 70 -8.52 -2.94 15.82
C ASP A 70 -8.29 -1.43 15.86
N ALA A 71 -7.85 -0.86 14.74
CA ALA A 71 -7.71 0.57 14.60
C ALA A 71 -9.08 1.29 14.67
N GLN A 72 -10.15 0.75 14.05
CA GLN A 72 -11.49 1.33 14.18
C GLN A 72 -12.02 1.29 15.62
N GLN A 73 -11.76 0.20 16.34
CA GLN A 73 -12.15 0.11 17.75
C GLN A 73 -11.37 1.07 18.63
N LEU A 74 -10.07 1.18 18.41
CA LEU A 74 -9.21 2.15 19.08
C LEU A 74 -9.73 3.59 18.86
N LEU A 75 -10.10 3.92 17.63
CA LEU A 75 -10.66 5.24 17.29
C LEU A 75 -12.03 5.46 17.94
N SER A 76 -12.87 4.43 18.00
CA SER A 76 -14.18 4.49 18.67
C SER A 76 -14.01 4.73 20.17
N LEU A 77 -13.06 4.03 20.79
CA LEU A 77 -12.71 4.19 22.20
C LEU A 77 -12.14 5.59 22.46
N ALA A 78 -11.31 6.10 21.56
CA ALA A 78 -10.75 7.45 21.67
C ALA A 78 -11.80 8.56 21.54
N ARG A 79 -12.83 8.35 20.73
CA ARG A 79 -13.98 9.26 20.63
C ARG A 79 -14.85 9.23 21.89
N TYR A 80 -15.02 8.05 22.50
CA TYR A 80 -15.84 7.89 23.71
C TYR A 80 -15.12 8.32 24.99
N LYS A 81 -13.80 8.10 25.09
CA LYS A 81 -12.96 8.46 26.25
C LYS A 81 -11.69 9.20 25.80
N PRO A 82 -11.82 10.45 25.31
CA PRO A 82 -10.69 11.26 24.84
C PRO A 82 -9.70 11.66 25.95
N THR A 83 -10.03 11.43 27.22
CA THR A 83 -9.21 11.74 28.39
C THR A 83 -8.13 10.69 28.69
N LEU A 84 -8.02 9.63 27.89
CA LEU A 84 -6.99 8.60 28.08
C LEU A 84 -5.67 9.03 27.43
N PHE A 85 -4.56 8.78 28.11
CA PHE A 85 -3.21 8.90 27.54
C PHE A 85 -2.94 7.81 26.50
N LEU A 86 -2.06 8.09 25.54
CA LEU A 86 -1.66 7.14 24.49
C LEU A 86 -1.18 5.79 25.06
N ASP A 87 -0.44 5.81 26.17
CA ASP A 87 0.05 4.60 26.85
C ASP A 87 -1.09 3.69 27.32
N LYS A 88 -2.23 4.27 27.73
CA LYS A 88 -3.40 3.49 28.14
C LYS A 88 -4.05 2.79 26.95
N TYR A 89 -4.01 3.38 25.76
CA TYR A 89 -4.47 2.71 24.55
C TYR A 89 -3.53 1.56 24.13
N CYS A 90 -2.21 1.70 24.31
CA CYS A 90 -1.27 0.59 24.13
C CYS A 90 -1.62 -0.58 25.06
N ARG A 91 -1.79 -0.29 26.36
CA ARG A 91 -2.17 -1.32 27.35
C ARG A 91 -3.53 -1.93 27.05
N TYR A 92 -4.49 -1.14 26.58
CA TYR A 92 -5.81 -1.65 26.20
C TYR A 92 -5.72 -2.65 25.03
N LEU A 93 -4.95 -2.34 23.99
CA LEU A 93 -4.71 -3.27 22.88
C LEU A 93 -3.96 -4.54 23.33
N GLU A 94 -3.01 -4.40 24.25
CA GLU A 94 -2.28 -5.54 24.80
C GLU A 94 -3.19 -6.46 25.63
N LEU A 95 -4.06 -5.90 26.47
CA LEU A 95 -4.94 -6.66 27.36
C LEU A 95 -6.16 -7.27 26.64
N HIS A 96 -6.79 -6.53 25.73
CA HIS A 96 -8.05 -6.97 25.12
C HIS A 96 -7.87 -7.60 23.74
N ARG A 97 -6.75 -7.33 23.06
CA ARG A 97 -6.47 -7.84 21.71
C ARG A 97 -5.20 -8.67 21.63
N HIS A 98 -4.43 -8.81 22.73
CA HIS A 98 -3.13 -9.46 22.73
C HIS A 98 -2.17 -8.89 21.68
N LEU A 99 -2.35 -7.60 21.35
CA LEU A 99 -1.55 -6.88 20.36
C LEU A 99 -0.63 -5.90 21.06
N LYS A 100 0.66 -6.23 21.11
CA LYS A 100 1.68 -5.31 21.59
C LYS A 100 2.02 -4.32 20.48
N VAL A 101 1.47 -3.11 20.61
CA VAL A 101 1.62 -2.04 19.62
C VAL A 101 2.47 -0.92 20.19
N SER A 102 3.41 -0.40 19.41
CA SER A 102 4.23 0.74 19.83
C SER A 102 3.42 2.04 19.88
N LEU A 103 3.82 2.95 20.78
CA LEU A 103 3.24 4.30 20.86
C LEU A 103 3.25 5.05 19.53
N SER A 104 4.33 4.89 18.76
CA SER A 104 4.46 5.50 17.43
C SER A 104 3.43 4.97 16.43
N THR A 105 3.03 3.70 16.55
CA THR A 105 1.98 3.10 15.71
C THR A 105 0.61 3.66 16.07
N ILE A 106 0.29 3.79 17.37
CA ILE A 106 -0.95 4.43 17.83
C ILE A 106 -1.01 5.89 17.38
N TYR A 107 0.09 6.63 17.57
CA TYR A 107 0.21 8.02 17.16
C TYR A 107 -0.11 8.18 15.66
N LYS A 108 0.56 7.41 14.80
CA LYS A 108 0.32 7.42 13.34
C LYS A 108 -1.12 7.06 13.00
N THR A 109 -1.75 6.15 13.75
CA THR A 109 -3.13 5.73 13.54
C THR A 109 -4.10 6.88 13.87
N PHE A 110 -3.87 7.61 14.95
CA PHE A 110 -4.67 8.79 15.32
C PHE A 110 -4.47 9.96 14.37
N THR A 111 -3.23 10.27 13.98
CA THR A 111 -2.94 11.34 13.01
C THR A 111 -3.60 11.07 11.67
N ARG A 112 -3.58 9.82 11.19
CA ARG A 112 -4.25 9.42 9.93
C ARG A 112 -5.77 9.47 10.00
N ALA A 113 -6.34 9.35 11.21
CA ALA A 113 -7.77 9.48 11.45
C ALA A 113 -8.20 10.93 11.78
N SER A 114 -7.33 11.91 11.57
CA SER A 114 -7.54 13.32 11.87
C SER A 114 -7.89 13.59 13.34
N LEU A 115 -7.46 12.73 14.27
CA LEU A 115 -7.54 13.00 15.70
C LEU A 115 -6.30 13.79 16.11
N SER A 116 -6.52 15.02 16.60
CA SER A 116 -5.43 15.85 17.14
C SER A 116 -4.93 15.22 18.43
N VAL A 117 -3.76 14.57 18.37
CA VAL A 117 -3.12 13.96 19.53
C VAL A 117 -2.85 14.99 20.63
N LYS A 118 -2.57 16.24 20.26
CA LYS A 118 -2.44 17.35 21.21
C LYS A 118 -3.72 17.60 22.00
N HIS A 119 -4.88 17.48 21.35
CA HIS A 119 -6.18 17.65 22.02
C HIS A 119 -6.44 16.50 23.00
N VAL A 120 -6.19 15.25 22.57
CA VAL A 120 -6.32 14.05 23.42
C VAL A 120 -5.36 14.13 24.62
N GLN A 121 -4.10 14.50 24.40
CA GLN A 121 -3.11 14.66 25.47
C GLN A 121 -3.46 15.82 26.42
N LYS A 122 -3.92 16.96 25.88
CA LYS A 122 -4.36 18.10 26.69
C LYS A 122 -5.52 17.71 27.60
N MET A 123 -6.57 17.10 27.04
CA MET A 123 -7.71 16.60 27.82
C MET A 123 -7.31 15.56 28.87
N ALA A 124 -6.37 14.67 28.54
CA ALA A 124 -5.85 13.69 29.49
C ALA A 124 -5.05 14.33 30.63
N SER A 125 -4.25 15.37 30.33
CA SER A 125 -3.51 16.12 31.34
C SER A 125 -4.42 16.89 32.30
N GLU A 126 -5.52 17.47 31.80
CA GLU A 126 -6.50 18.18 32.61
C GLU A 126 -7.30 17.27 33.55
N CYS A 127 -7.47 15.99 33.19
CA CYS A 127 -8.18 14.99 34.00
C CYS A 127 -7.28 14.18 34.95
N SER A 128 -5.96 14.39 34.95
CA SER A 128 -5.08 13.72 35.90
C SER A 128 -5.16 14.46 37.24
N PRO A 129 -5.70 13.86 38.33
CA PRO A 129 -5.60 14.50 39.64
C PRO A 129 -4.11 14.67 39.94
N ALA A 130 -3.73 15.90 40.28
CA ALA A 130 -2.38 16.21 40.75
C ALA A 130 -1.98 15.20 41.84
N LYS A 131 -0.74 14.72 41.73
CA LYS A 131 -0.10 13.86 42.72
C LYS A 131 0.05 14.59 44.05
#